data_AF-A0A969F0D2-F1
#
_entry.id   AF-A0A969F0D2-F1
#
_cell.length_a   1.000
_cell.length_b   1.000
_cell.length_c   1.000
_cell.angle_alpha   90.00
_cell.angle_beta   90.00
_cell.angle_gamma   90.00
#
_symmetry.space_group_name_H-M   'P 1'
#
loop_
_entity.id
_entity.type
_entity.pdbx_description
1 polymer ?
#
loop_
_entity_poly.entity_id
_entity_poly.type
_entity_poly.pdbx_seq_one_letter_code
_entity_poly.pdbx_strand_id
1 'polypeptide(L)'
;MFFNPGNPAVDICEGNEDRFEGTNQKVAFCDITLGGSLKKVLMRKSGVGGSGNGVGPVCSAGNPGVPQINFMVVDTLTTDGNPATCTETAPGSKQWACAGFVNELLTPEMGISDVAPNETFGGTASSGCGTNVFPSFETVFGVPVTLALRDALQSAQGLVPGQDDLANMPSLSSAQYVSIFTGKVKRWSEFFLNGASLTTQVPTPPGDTRVTVCRRVDSSGTFAASTIRQLKRTCVAGALAPAASNPGPPSNNGPVIVENSGSGDVEACLTSFNNTGNFASRCATNGCTWAIGQNSTDRIPSGANNAWRFVKLDGVEPTFENVANGSYTFSVTSTVQWKSLAGDKLTLANRIATDAAQPSELGAIRKIHPWGESGLMALAENGFNVSYVAGDYDTTLPVTPWTHRTTVLSNCLEPTLAPGRTAPVETTD
;
A
#
# COMPACT_ATOMS: atom_id res chain seq x y z
N MET A 1 -6.22 5.19 9.35
CA MET A 1 -5.42 5.31 10.58
C MET A 1 -6.04 6.38 11.46
N PHE A 2 -5.71 7.67 11.36
CA PHE A 2 -6.13 8.72 12.33
C PHE A 2 -7.62 9.08 12.44
N PHE A 3 -8.51 8.43 11.69
CA PHE A 3 -9.95 8.74 11.68
C PHE A 3 -10.75 7.45 11.53
N ASN A 4 -10.56 6.48 12.42
CA ASN A 4 -11.29 5.22 12.40
C ASN A 4 -12.27 5.12 13.58
N PRO A 5 -13.58 5.28 13.35
CA PRO A 5 -14.55 5.22 14.43
C PRO A 5 -14.74 3.77 14.89
N GLY A 6 -14.66 3.54 16.20
CA GLY A 6 -14.84 2.22 16.81
C GLY A 6 -13.54 1.53 17.23
N ASN A 7 -12.39 2.15 17.01
CA ASN A 7 -11.13 1.71 17.62
C ASN A 7 -10.50 2.87 18.40
N PRO A 8 -10.79 3.02 19.70
CA PRO A 8 -10.30 4.13 20.53
C PRO A 8 -8.77 4.15 20.70
N ALA A 9 -8.07 3.09 20.28
CA ALA A 9 -6.62 3.09 20.23
C ALA A 9 -6.09 4.08 19.17
N VAL A 10 -6.74 4.17 17.99
CA VAL A 10 -6.19 4.85 16.80
C VAL A 10 -6.67 6.30 16.64
N ASP A 11 -7.26 6.88 17.68
CA ASP A 11 -7.88 8.19 17.62
C ASP A 11 -6.98 9.29 18.20
N ILE A 12 -6.64 10.27 17.35
CA ILE A 12 -5.86 11.42 17.81
C ILE A 12 -6.73 12.41 18.60
N CYS A 13 -8.05 12.33 18.45
CA CYS A 13 -9.00 13.22 19.08
C CYS A 13 -9.26 12.83 20.54
N GLU A 14 -9.19 13.79 21.45
CA GLU A 14 -9.42 13.60 22.89
C GLU A 14 -10.86 13.91 23.30
N GLY A 15 -11.63 14.58 22.43
CA GLY A 15 -13.02 14.93 22.68
C GLY A 15 -13.66 15.72 21.54
N ASN A 16 -14.98 15.89 21.61
CA ASN A 16 -15.79 16.71 20.69
C ASN A 16 -15.48 16.48 19.20
N GLU A 17 -15.43 15.22 18.80
CA GLU A 17 -15.08 14.87 17.42
C GLU A 17 -16.29 14.84 16.50
N ASP A 18 -16.20 15.54 15.37
CA ASP A 18 -17.05 15.40 14.19
C ASP A 18 -16.20 15.05 12.96
N ARG A 19 -16.56 13.97 12.27
CA ARG A 19 -15.87 13.46 11.08
C ARG A 19 -16.75 13.58 9.84
N PHE A 20 -16.24 14.22 8.81
CA PHE A 20 -16.90 14.37 7.53
C PHE A 20 -16.13 13.58 6.48
N GLU A 21 -16.83 12.72 5.74
CA GLU A 21 -16.25 11.81 4.77
C GLU A 21 -16.81 12.08 3.37
N GLY A 22 -15.93 12.53 2.47
CA GLY A 22 -16.14 12.51 1.04
C GLY A 22 -15.52 11.26 0.39
N THR A 23 -15.50 11.21 -0.95
CA THR A 23 -14.96 10.05 -1.68
C THR A 23 -13.47 9.81 -1.41
N ASN A 24 -12.65 10.85 -1.51
CA ASN A 24 -11.20 10.79 -1.27
C ASN A 24 -10.74 11.79 -0.21
N GLN A 25 -11.66 12.57 0.34
CA GLN A 25 -11.37 13.68 1.24
C GLN A 25 -12.03 13.38 2.59
N LYS A 26 -11.33 13.72 3.66
CA LYS A 26 -11.87 13.64 5.02
C LYS A 26 -11.60 14.95 5.75
N VAL A 27 -12.53 15.35 6.59
CA VAL A 27 -12.37 16.48 7.50
C VAL A 27 -12.74 16.02 8.90
N ALA A 28 -11.95 16.40 9.88
CA ALA A 28 -12.25 16.15 11.28
C ALA A 28 -12.12 17.45 12.07
N PHE A 29 -13.12 17.72 12.90
CA PHE A 29 -13.07 18.73 13.94
C PHE A 29 -12.99 18.01 15.27
N CYS A 30 -11.99 18.30 16.10
CA CYS A 30 -11.93 17.71 17.43
C CYS A 30 -11.03 18.50 18.38
N ASP A 31 -11.09 18.13 19.65
CA ASP A 31 -10.21 18.66 20.68
C ASP A 31 -8.95 17.79 20.81
N ILE A 32 -7.79 18.43 20.86
CA ILE A 32 -6.47 17.80 21.03
C ILE A 32 -5.63 18.62 22.01
N THR A 33 -4.95 17.97 22.96
CA THR A 33 -4.00 18.64 23.84
C THR A 33 -2.69 18.90 23.09
N LEU A 34 -2.40 20.18 22.85
CA LEU A 34 -1.18 20.65 22.20
C LEU A 34 -0.47 21.64 23.14
N GLY A 35 0.82 21.42 23.38
CA GLY A 35 1.60 22.28 24.28
C GLY A 35 1.04 22.35 25.71
N GLY A 36 0.42 21.27 26.19
CA GLY A 36 -0.16 21.17 27.53
C GLY A 36 -1.53 21.83 27.70
N SER A 37 -2.20 22.22 26.62
CA SER A 37 -3.56 22.77 26.69
C SER A 37 -4.46 22.23 25.58
N LEU A 38 -5.73 22.01 25.91
CA LEU A 38 -6.74 21.51 24.98
C LEU A 38 -7.02 22.57 23.89
N LYS A 39 -6.94 22.17 22.62
CA LYS A 39 -7.16 23.02 21.43
C LYS A 39 -8.23 22.42 20.55
N LYS A 40 -9.06 23.27 19.95
CA LYS A 40 -9.93 22.90 18.83
C LYS A 40 -9.09 22.83 17.55
N VAL A 41 -9.08 21.68 16.90
CA VAL A 41 -8.29 21.42 15.70
C VAL A 41 -9.21 21.07 14.54
N LEU A 42 -8.95 21.68 13.39
CA LEU A 42 -9.49 21.28 12.10
C LEU A 42 -8.40 20.54 11.32
N MET A 43 -8.62 19.25 11.07
CA MET A 43 -7.78 18.44 10.20
C MET A 43 -8.48 18.19 8.88
N ARG A 44 -7.77 18.44 7.78
CA ARG A 44 -8.26 18.15 6.42
C ARG A 44 -7.28 17.18 5.77
N LYS A 45 -7.81 16.07 5.26
CA LYS A 45 -7.05 15.02 4.57
C LYS A 45 -7.57 14.90 3.15
N SER A 46 -6.65 14.81 2.19
CA SER A 46 -6.95 14.41 0.82
C SER A 46 -6.17 13.15 0.47
N GLY A 47 -6.84 12.19 -0.14
CA GLY A 47 -6.27 11.00 -0.77
C GLY A 47 -6.23 11.09 -2.30
N VAL A 48 -6.63 12.22 -2.88
CA VAL A 48 -6.70 12.42 -4.34
C VAL A 48 -5.32 12.30 -4.95
N GLY A 49 -5.13 11.33 -5.85
CA GLY A 49 -3.86 11.06 -6.53
C GLY A 49 -2.79 10.36 -5.67
N GLY A 50 -3.17 9.88 -4.47
CA GLY A 50 -2.33 9.02 -3.64
C GLY A 50 -1.03 9.67 -3.15
N SER A 51 -0.02 8.84 -2.89
CA SER A 51 1.23 9.23 -2.22
C SER A 51 2.03 10.28 -3.00
N GLY A 52 2.02 10.25 -4.34
CA GLY A 52 2.66 11.30 -5.14
C GLY A 52 2.07 12.68 -4.85
N ASN A 53 0.74 12.81 -4.88
CA ASN A 53 0.07 14.05 -4.51
C ASN A 53 0.12 14.35 -3.01
N GLY A 54 0.36 13.34 -2.17
CA GLY A 54 0.57 13.51 -0.73
C GLY A 54 1.94 14.12 -0.41
N VAL A 55 3.00 13.74 -1.14
CA VAL A 55 4.38 14.11 -0.81
C VAL A 55 4.89 15.27 -1.66
N GLY A 56 4.65 15.24 -2.97
CA GLY A 56 5.22 16.19 -3.91
C GLY A 56 4.96 17.65 -3.52
N PRO A 57 3.70 18.03 -3.21
CA PRO A 57 3.36 19.37 -2.73
C PRO A 57 4.07 19.78 -1.43
N VAL A 58 4.24 18.84 -0.50
CA VAL A 58 4.87 19.10 0.81
C VAL A 58 6.37 19.33 0.63
N CYS A 59 7.01 18.48 -0.18
CA CYS A 59 8.45 18.54 -0.45
C CYS A 59 8.84 19.53 -1.54
N SER A 60 7.88 20.27 -2.09
CA SER A 60 8.13 21.38 -3.02
C SER A 60 7.65 22.72 -2.46
N ALA A 61 7.21 22.75 -1.19
CA ALA A 61 6.67 23.95 -0.54
C ALA A 61 7.70 25.10 -0.55
N GLY A 62 7.40 26.17 -1.29
CA GLY A 62 8.28 27.33 -1.48
C GLY A 62 8.67 27.61 -2.93
N ASN A 63 8.41 26.68 -3.86
CA ASN A 63 8.62 26.89 -5.30
C ASN A 63 7.39 27.52 -5.97
N PRO A 64 7.52 28.57 -6.81
CA PRO A 64 6.41 29.06 -7.62
C PRO A 64 5.84 27.91 -8.48
N GLY A 65 4.54 27.61 -8.35
CA GLY A 65 3.89 26.51 -9.07
C GLY A 65 3.76 25.18 -8.31
N VAL A 66 3.89 25.17 -6.97
CA VAL A 66 3.62 23.96 -6.15
C VAL A 66 2.24 23.38 -6.50
N PRO A 67 2.14 22.09 -6.83
CA PRO A 67 0.85 21.46 -7.06
C PRO A 67 0.00 21.57 -5.79
N GLN A 68 -1.14 22.26 -5.90
CA GLN A 68 -2.17 22.24 -4.86
C GLN A 68 -3.03 20.99 -5.05
N ILE A 69 -3.57 20.47 -3.95
CA ILE A 69 -4.49 19.33 -4.00
C ILE A 69 -5.85 19.71 -3.44
N ASN A 70 -6.87 19.00 -3.91
CA ASN A 70 -8.24 19.23 -3.50
C ASN A 70 -8.48 18.72 -2.08
N PHE A 71 -8.82 19.63 -1.18
CA PHE A 71 -9.36 19.33 0.14
C PHE A 71 -10.85 19.62 0.17
N MET A 72 -11.59 18.82 0.93
CA MET A 72 -13.00 19.09 1.16
C MET A 72 -13.15 20.35 2.00
N VAL A 73 -14.06 21.22 1.57
CA VAL A 73 -14.60 22.31 2.37
C VAL A 73 -15.89 21.82 3.00
N VAL A 74 -15.90 21.79 4.33
CA VAL A 74 -17.13 21.63 5.09
C VAL A 74 -17.60 23.04 5.41
N ASP A 75 -18.35 23.64 4.47
CA ASP A 75 -19.03 24.90 4.75
C ASP A 75 -20.31 24.57 5.53
N THR A 76 -20.40 25.11 6.73
CA THR A 76 -21.52 24.84 7.63
C THR A 76 -22.83 25.48 7.18
N LEU A 77 -22.85 26.40 6.21
CA LEU A 77 -24.08 27.10 5.82
C LEU A 77 -24.07 27.60 4.36
N THR A 78 -25.06 27.24 3.54
CA THR A 78 -25.45 28.14 2.43
C THR A 78 -26.31 29.29 2.97
N THR A 79 -26.39 30.40 2.25
CA THR A 79 -27.29 31.54 2.52
C THR A 79 -28.78 31.15 2.50
N ASP A 80 -29.10 29.95 2.02
CA ASP A 80 -30.44 29.35 2.01
C ASP A 80 -30.56 28.17 3.01
N GLY A 81 -29.56 27.96 3.87
CA GLY A 81 -29.59 26.99 4.97
C GLY A 81 -29.34 25.53 4.61
N ASN A 82 -28.92 25.20 3.38
CA ASN A 82 -28.55 23.83 3.00
C ASN A 82 -27.04 23.66 2.77
N PRO A 83 -26.29 23.02 3.68
CA PRO A 83 -24.88 22.70 3.47
C PRO A 83 -24.71 21.60 2.40
N ALA A 84 -23.46 21.24 2.09
CA ALA A 84 -23.16 19.93 1.48
C ALA A 84 -24.05 18.85 2.12
N THR A 85 -24.63 17.94 1.34
CA THR A 85 -25.52 16.90 1.87
C THR A 85 -24.70 15.85 2.63
N CYS A 86 -24.20 16.26 3.78
CA CYS A 86 -23.59 15.45 4.79
C CYS A 86 -24.72 14.86 5.64
N THR A 87 -24.86 13.55 5.60
CA THR A 87 -25.82 12.82 6.41
C THR A 87 -25.06 12.05 7.47
N GLU A 88 -25.50 12.16 8.73
CA GLU A 88 -24.91 11.37 9.80
C GLU A 88 -25.12 9.87 9.51
N THR A 89 -24.06 9.08 9.59
CA THR A 89 -24.09 7.65 9.22
C THR A 89 -24.96 6.82 10.16
N ALA A 90 -25.08 7.26 11.41
CA ALA A 90 -26.04 6.79 12.38
C ALA A 90 -26.29 7.90 13.42
N PRO A 91 -27.50 8.03 13.99
CA PRO A 91 -27.79 9.08 14.96
C PRO A 91 -26.79 9.12 16.12
N GLY A 92 -26.12 10.25 16.30
CA GLY A 92 -25.12 10.47 17.36
C GLY A 92 -23.75 9.82 17.11
N SER A 93 -23.49 9.26 15.93
CA SER A 93 -22.19 8.68 15.57
C SER A 93 -21.10 9.74 15.37
N LYS A 94 -21.52 11.00 15.13
CA LYS A 94 -20.67 12.13 14.76
C LYS A 94 -19.80 11.85 13.53
N GLN A 95 -20.25 10.94 12.69
CA GLN A 95 -19.67 10.62 11.40
C GLN A 95 -20.66 10.99 10.32
N TRP A 96 -20.20 11.75 9.35
CA TRP A 96 -21.02 12.40 8.35
C TRP A 96 -20.56 11.95 6.97
N ALA A 97 -21.42 11.24 6.24
CA ALA A 97 -21.18 10.89 4.85
C ALA A 97 -21.63 12.06 3.96
N CYS A 98 -20.69 12.69 3.26
CA CYS A 98 -20.93 13.90 2.47
C CYS A 98 -21.00 13.59 0.98
N ALA A 99 -22.20 13.72 0.40
CA ALA A 99 -22.38 13.76 -1.04
C ALA A 99 -22.28 15.21 -1.54
N GLY A 100 -21.57 15.46 -2.65
CA GLY A 100 -21.57 16.78 -3.31
C GLY A 100 -20.89 17.92 -2.55
N PHE A 101 -19.78 17.66 -1.84
CA PHE A 101 -18.96 18.69 -1.20
C PHE A 101 -18.15 19.52 -2.22
N VAL A 102 -17.81 20.75 -1.83
CA VAL A 102 -16.93 21.63 -2.61
C VAL A 102 -15.47 21.32 -2.26
N ASN A 103 -14.59 21.43 -3.26
CA ASN A 103 -13.15 21.32 -3.07
C ASN A 103 -12.49 22.70 -3.04
N GLU A 104 -11.52 22.84 -2.16
CA GLU A 104 -10.56 23.95 -2.14
C GLU A 104 -9.17 23.40 -2.47
N LEU A 105 -8.44 24.10 -3.36
CA LEU A 105 -7.06 23.78 -3.69
C LEU A 105 -6.13 24.38 -2.63
N LEU A 106 -5.44 23.51 -1.88
CA LEU A 106 -4.47 23.92 -0.88
C LEU A 106 -3.15 23.19 -1.04
N THR A 107 -2.09 23.84 -0.58
CA THR A 107 -0.80 23.18 -0.36
C THR A 107 -0.84 22.46 0.99
N PRO A 108 -0.71 21.12 1.02
CA PRO A 108 -0.66 20.35 2.26
C PRO A 108 0.50 20.79 3.15
N GLU A 109 0.29 20.72 4.47
CA GLU A 109 1.35 21.01 5.45
C GLU A 109 2.17 19.76 5.80
N MET A 110 1.56 18.58 5.62
CA MET A 110 2.10 17.26 5.88
C MET A 110 1.62 16.30 4.81
N GLY A 111 2.43 15.27 4.55
CA GLY A 111 2.13 14.17 3.64
C GLY A 111 2.55 12.83 4.23
N ILE A 112 1.95 11.77 3.71
CA ILE A 112 2.29 10.38 4.04
C ILE A 112 2.54 9.64 2.74
N SER A 113 3.54 8.76 2.72
CA SER A 113 3.85 7.94 1.55
C SER A 113 4.40 6.57 1.95
N ASP A 114 4.16 5.60 1.08
CA ASP A 114 4.61 4.22 1.25
C ASP A 114 6.15 4.13 1.16
N VAL A 115 6.80 5.13 0.56
CA VAL A 115 8.25 5.27 0.37
C VAL A 115 8.71 6.71 0.63
N ALA A 116 10.01 6.95 0.71
CA ALA A 116 10.56 8.28 0.94
C ALA A 116 10.31 9.25 -0.24
N PRO A 117 10.30 10.57 -0.01
CA PRO A 117 9.98 11.54 -1.08
C PRO A 117 10.86 11.48 -2.33
N ASN A 118 12.16 11.26 -2.16
CA ASN A 118 13.12 11.10 -3.27
C ASN A 118 12.88 9.84 -4.09
N GLU A 119 12.18 8.86 -3.54
CA GLU A 119 11.98 7.54 -4.13
C GLU A 119 10.76 7.51 -5.05
N THR A 120 9.70 8.26 -4.72
CA THR A 120 8.50 8.38 -5.56
C THR A 120 8.76 9.14 -6.87
N PHE A 121 9.76 10.02 -6.92
CA PHE A 121 9.96 10.97 -8.03
C PHE A 121 11.38 10.97 -8.63
N GLY A 122 12.19 9.94 -8.37
CA GLY A 122 13.52 9.82 -8.98
C GLY A 122 14.54 10.90 -8.56
N GLY A 123 14.56 11.25 -7.27
CA GLY A 123 15.54 12.18 -6.66
C GLY A 123 15.18 13.66 -6.76
N THR A 124 14.58 14.11 -7.87
CA THR A 124 14.38 15.53 -8.17
C THR A 124 13.30 16.25 -7.35
N ALA A 125 12.32 15.56 -6.77
CA ALA A 125 11.23 16.20 -6.01
C ALA A 125 11.46 16.34 -4.50
N SER A 126 12.64 15.97 -4.00
CA SER A 126 12.90 15.80 -2.56
C SER A 126 13.51 17.00 -1.84
N SER A 127 13.95 18.04 -2.56
CA SER A 127 14.76 19.11 -1.99
C SER A 127 14.02 20.02 -0.99
N GLY A 128 12.69 20.08 -1.00
CA GLY A 128 11.92 21.00 -0.14
C GLY A 128 11.39 20.39 1.17
N CYS A 129 11.51 19.08 1.42
CA CYS A 129 11.16 18.49 2.73
C CYS A 129 12.31 18.56 3.76
N GLY A 130 13.56 18.81 3.32
CA GLY A 130 14.72 18.87 4.21
C GLY A 130 14.87 17.61 5.08
N THR A 131 15.18 17.79 6.36
CA THR A 131 15.29 16.71 7.38
C THR A 131 13.95 16.29 7.99
N ASN A 132 12.82 16.90 7.59
CA ASN A 132 11.50 16.64 8.18
C ASN A 132 10.85 15.40 7.56
N VAL A 133 11.55 14.27 7.63
CA VAL A 133 11.10 12.97 7.13
C VAL A 133 11.21 11.95 8.27
N PHE A 134 10.06 11.55 8.79
CA PHE A 134 9.94 10.57 9.85
C PHE A 134 9.66 9.17 9.26
N PRO A 135 10.43 8.13 9.65
CA PRO A 135 10.17 6.77 9.23
C PRO A 135 9.01 6.23 10.08
N SER A 136 7.84 6.08 9.49
CA SER A 136 6.61 5.85 10.27
C SER A 136 6.46 4.38 10.64
N PHE A 137 6.34 3.53 9.62
CA PHE A 137 6.09 2.10 9.76
C PHE A 137 6.59 1.38 8.53
N GLU A 138 6.84 0.09 8.66
CA GLU A 138 7.13 -0.81 7.55
C GLU A 138 5.81 -1.29 6.96
N THR A 139 5.64 -1.18 5.65
CA THR A 139 4.51 -1.77 4.92
C THR A 139 4.96 -3.05 4.25
N VAL A 140 4.29 -4.16 4.57
CA VAL A 140 4.50 -5.44 3.89
C VAL A 140 3.72 -5.44 2.58
N PHE A 141 4.43 -5.69 1.47
CA PHE A 141 3.83 -5.80 0.15
C PHE A 141 3.75 -7.26 -0.29
N GLY A 142 2.87 -7.54 -1.25
CA GLY A 142 2.71 -8.85 -1.81
C GLY A 142 2.31 -8.80 -3.29
N VAL A 143 2.22 -9.99 -3.86
CA VAL A 143 1.88 -10.20 -5.27
C VAL A 143 0.49 -10.82 -5.35
N PRO A 144 -0.58 -10.02 -5.49
CA PRO A 144 -1.91 -10.55 -5.71
C PRO A 144 -2.07 -11.06 -7.15
N VAL A 145 -2.74 -12.20 -7.31
CA VAL A 145 -3.07 -12.81 -8.60
C VAL A 145 -4.55 -13.21 -8.61
N THR A 146 -5.15 -13.31 -9.80
CA THR A 146 -6.51 -13.84 -9.92
C THR A 146 -6.58 -15.30 -9.43
N LEU A 147 -7.76 -15.77 -9.00
CA LEU A 147 -7.93 -17.15 -8.52
C LEU A 147 -7.49 -18.16 -9.58
N ALA A 148 -7.88 -17.95 -10.84
CA ALA A 148 -7.50 -18.84 -11.94
C ALA A 148 -5.97 -18.89 -12.15
N LEU A 149 -5.26 -17.78 -11.97
CA LEU A 149 -3.79 -17.78 -12.03
C LEU A 149 -3.19 -18.47 -10.81
N ARG A 150 -3.74 -18.25 -9.60
CA ARG A 150 -3.33 -18.95 -8.39
C ARG A 150 -3.43 -20.47 -8.56
N ASP A 151 -4.59 -20.96 -9.00
CA ASP A 151 -4.86 -22.39 -9.20
C ASP A 151 -3.94 -23.00 -10.28
N ALA A 152 -3.64 -22.22 -11.32
CA ALA A 152 -2.70 -22.59 -12.37
C ALA A 152 -1.27 -22.75 -11.82
N LEU A 153 -0.81 -21.78 -11.03
CA LEU A 153 0.49 -21.84 -10.37
C LEU A 153 0.58 -23.02 -9.39
N GLN A 154 -0.50 -23.30 -8.64
CA GLN A 154 -0.57 -24.46 -7.76
C GLN A 154 -0.37 -25.76 -8.54
N SER A 155 -1.13 -25.94 -9.63
CA SER A 155 -1.02 -27.13 -10.49
C SER A 155 0.40 -27.31 -11.02
N ALA A 156 1.00 -26.24 -11.55
CA ALA A 156 2.35 -26.27 -12.11
C ALA A 156 3.45 -26.55 -11.05
N GLN A 157 3.17 -26.30 -9.78
CA GLN A 157 4.09 -26.49 -8.65
C GLN A 157 3.79 -27.75 -7.83
N GLY A 158 2.86 -28.60 -8.29
CA GLY A 158 2.49 -29.84 -7.59
C GLY A 158 1.71 -29.60 -6.28
N LEU A 159 1.11 -28.42 -6.12
CA LEU A 159 0.24 -28.06 -5.00
C LEU A 159 -1.22 -28.38 -5.35
N VAL A 160 -2.10 -28.38 -4.35
CA VAL A 160 -3.53 -28.65 -4.55
C VAL A 160 -4.25 -27.40 -5.06
N PRO A 161 -4.77 -27.38 -6.31
CA PRO A 161 -5.45 -26.22 -6.85
C PRO A 161 -6.70 -25.86 -6.05
N GLY A 162 -6.95 -24.56 -5.86
CA GLY A 162 -8.12 -24.06 -5.14
C GLY A 162 -7.92 -23.90 -3.63
N GLN A 163 -6.89 -24.50 -3.03
CA GLN A 163 -6.66 -24.45 -1.58
C GLN A 163 -5.97 -23.16 -1.16
N ASP A 164 -6.50 -22.49 -0.13
CA ASP A 164 -6.02 -21.18 0.34
C ASP A 164 -4.99 -21.27 1.49
N ASP A 165 -4.74 -22.47 2.02
CA ASP A 165 -3.82 -22.66 3.14
C ASP A 165 -2.34 -22.47 2.74
N LEU A 166 -1.51 -22.25 3.76
CA LEU A 166 -0.09 -21.97 3.59
C LEU A 166 0.68 -23.08 2.84
N ALA A 167 0.32 -24.35 3.03
CA ALA A 167 1.00 -25.47 2.38
C ALA A 167 0.71 -25.51 0.88
N ASN A 168 -0.44 -24.95 0.47
CA ASN A 168 -0.83 -24.85 -0.93
C ASN A 168 -0.62 -23.46 -1.54
N MET A 169 -0.05 -22.48 -0.83
CA MET A 169 0.23 -21.16 -1.39
C MET A 169 1.36 -21.26 -2.43
N PRO A 170 1.10 -20.97 -3.73
CA PRO A 170 2.14 -21.07 -4.76
C PRO A 170 3.15 -19.93 -4.63
N SER A 171 4.30 -20.08 -5.30
CA SER A 171 5.37 -19.08 -5.29
C SER A 171 5.78 -18.58 -6.67
N LEU A 172 6.18 -17.33 -6.75
CA LEU A 172 6.96 -16.78 -7.86
C LEU A 172 8.34 -16.43 -7.36
N SER A 173 9.37 -16.64 -8.19
CA SER A 173 10.67 -16.02 -7.93
C SER A 173 10.62 -14.51 -8.24
N SER A 174 11.47 -13.74 -7.58
CA SER A 174 11.68 -12.31 -7.89
C SER A 174 12.04 -12.10 -9.37
N ALA A 175 12.81 -13.01 -9.97
CA ALA A 175 13.14 -12.94 -11.41
C ALA A 175 11.91 -13.11 -12.31
N GLN A 176 10.99 -14.00 -11.95
CA GLN A 176 9.70 -14.18 -12.65
C GLN A 176 8.82 -12.94 -12.49
N TYR A 177 8.72 -12.40 -11.27
CA TYR A 177 8.02 -11.16 -10.98
C TYR A 177 8.53 -10.02 -11.87
N VAL A 178 9.86 -9.78 -11.86
CA VAL A 178 10.49 -8.72 -12.67
C VAL A 178 10.24 -8.95 -14.16
N SER A 179 10.35 -10.18 -14.65
CA SER A 179 10.13 -10.50 -16.07
C SER A 179 8.69 -10.21 -16.52
N ILE A 180 7.71 -10.41 -15.65
CA ILE A 180 6.31 -10.06 -15.89
C ILE A 180 6.12 -8.54 -15.88
N PHE A 181 6.57 -7.85 -14.82
CA PHE A 181 6.32 -6.41 -14.64
C PHE A 181 7.11 -5.51 -15.62
N THR A 182 8.22 -6.00 -16.17
CA THR A 182 8.97 -5.35 -17.25
C THR A 182 8.42 -5.68 -18.64
N GLY A 183 7.40 -6.54 -18.74
CA GLY A 183 6.78 -6.95 -20.00
C GLY A 183 7.69 -7.80 -20.89
N LYS A 184 8.71 -8.45 -20.31
CA LYS A 184 9.58 -9.40 -21.01
C LYS A 184 8.86 -10.72 -21.29
N VAL A 185 7.98 -11.13 -20.39
CA VAL A 185 6.97 -12.15 -20.64
C VAL A 185 5.70 -11.45 -21.12
N LYS A 186 5.31 -11.69 -22.36
CA LYS A 186 4.15 -11.04 -22.98
C LYS A 186 2.93 -11.93 -22.92
N ARG A 187 3.14 -13.25 -22.88
CA ARG A 187 2.10 -14.27 -22.83
C ARG A 187 2.38 -15.32 -21.76
N TRP A 188 1.34 -15.87 -21.15
CA TRP A 188 1.43 -16.98 -20.21
C TRP A 188 1.97 -18.27 -20.84
N SER A 189 1.90 -18.40 -22.17
CA SER A 189 2.57 -19.47 -22.92
C SER A 189 4.09 -19.30 -23.01
N GLU A 190 4.61 -18.09 -22.75
CA GLU A 190 6.04 -17.79 -22.65
C GLU A 190 6.54 -17.88 -21.20
N PHE A 191 5.64 -18.08 -20.24
CA PHE A 191 5.98 -18.22 -18.82
C PHE A 191 6.24 -19.69 -18.49
N PHE A 192 7.48 -20.05 -18.21
CA PHE A 192 7.88 -21.42 -17.93
C PHE A 192 8.03 -21.67 -16.43
N LEU A 193 7.45 -22.78 -15.98
CA LEU A 193 7.65 -23.37 -14.66
C LEU A 193 8.02 -24.83 -14.86
N ASN A 194 9.05 -25.31 -14.15
CA ASN A 194 9.48 -26.71 -14.19
C ASN A 194 9.70 -27.25 -15.62
N GLY A 195 10.23 -26.40 -16.51
CA GLY A 195 10.58 -26.77 -17.89
C GLY A 195 9.43 -26.78 -18.91
N ALA A 196 8.20 -26.47 -18.52
CA ALA A 196 7.05 -26.38 -19.42
C ALA A 196 6.35 -25.02 -19.32
N SER A 197 5.61 -24.61 -20.35
CA SER A 197 4.80 -23.40 -20.28
C SER A 197 3.69 -23.56 -19.24
N LEU A 198 3.30 -22.49 -18.55
CA LEU A 198 2.21 -22.55 -17.57
C LEU A 198 0.88 -22.97 -18.23
N THR A 199 0.62 -22.50 -19.45
CA THR A 199 -0.61 -22.83 -20.19
C THR A 199 -0.73 -24.30 -20.58
N THR A 200 0.37 -25.05 -20.63
CA THR A 200 0.36 -26.50 -20.93
C THR A 200 0.28 -27.37 -19.67
N GLN A 201 0.40 -26.76 -18.49
CA GLN A 201 0.41 -27.46 -17.19
C GLN A 201 -0.94 -27.43 -16.48
N VAL A 202 -1.97 -26.89 -17.11
CA VAL A 202 -3.30 -26.69 -16.52
C VAL A 202 -4.39 -27.31 -17.40
N PRO A 203 -5.49 -27.81 -16.80
CA PRO A 203 -6.60 -28.36 -17.58
C PRO A 203 -7.32 -27.31 -18.43
N THR A 204 -7.43 -26.08 -17.92
CA THR A 204 -8.18 -24.99 -18.56
C THR A 204 -7.31 -23.72 -18.63
N PRO A 205 -6.46 -23.59 -19.66
CA PRO A 205 -5.69 -22.36 -19.88
C PRO A 205 -6.61 -21.20 -20.31
N PRO A 206 -6.20 -19.94 -20.12
CA PRO A 206 -7.02 -18.79 -20.46
C PRO A 206 -7.13 -18.67 -21.99
N GLY A 207 -8.31 -18.28 -22.48
CA GLY A 207 -8.53 -18.09 -23.92
C GLY A 207 -7.67 -16.98 -24.53
N ASP A 208 -7.44 -15.90 -23.77
CA ASP A 208 -6.43 -14.88 -24.07
C ASP A 208 -5.21 -15.09 -23.18
N THR A 209 -4.12 -15.50 -23.82
CA THR A 209 -2.85 -15.85 -23.16
C THR A 209 -1.98 -14.65 -22.83
N ARG A 210 -2.36 -13.41 -23.14
CA ARG A 210 -1.55 -12.25 -22.79
C ARG A 210 -1.41 -12.10 -21.28
N VAL A 211 -0.20 -11.78 -20.84
CA VAL A 211 0.06 -11.42 -19.44
C VAL A 211 -0.68 -10.11 -19.15
N THR A 212 -1.52 -10.11 -18.13
CA THR A 212 -2.21 -8.90 -17.68
C THR A 212 -1.68 -8.46 -16.33
N VAL A 213 -1.27 -7.20 -16.25
CA VAL A 213 -0.75 -6.58 -15.04
C VAL A 213 -1.69 -5.47 -14.59
N CYS A 214 -2.29 -5.64 -13.40
CA CYS A 214 -3.02 -4.61 -12.68
C CYS A 214 -2.03 -3.89 -11.74
N ARG A 215 -1.49 -2.74 -12.17
CA ARG A 215 -0.55 -1.96 -11.36
C ARG A 215 -1.12 -0.60 -10.99
N ARG A 216 -0.48 0.07 -10.04
CA ARG A 216 -0.79 1.47 -9.72
C ARG A 216 -0.11 2.40 -10.74
N VAL A 217 -0.65 3.60 -10.89
CA VAL A 217 -0.03 4.69 -11.67
C VAL A 217 1.39 4.99 -11.20
N ASP A 218 2.24 5.51 -12.09
CA ASP A 218 3.66 5.74 -11.83
C ASP A 218 3.95 6.64 -10.61
N SER A 219 3.04 7.57 -10.27
CA SER A 219 3.16 8.45 -9.10
C SER A 219 2.73 7.81 -7.76
N SER A 220 2.37 6.53 -7.76
CA SER A 220 1.90 5.82 -6.57
C SER A 220 3.06 5.36 -5.69
N GLY A 221 2.99 5.60 -4.38
CA GLY A 221 3.94 5.05 -3.41
C GLY A 221 4.01 3.51 -3.48
N THR A 222 2.86 2.84 -3.65
CA THR A 222 2.78 1.39 -3.80
C THR A 222 3.52 0.89 -5.04
N PHE A 223 3.45 1.63 -6.15
CA PHE A 223 4.25 1.28 -7.33
C PHE A 223 5.72 1.62 -7.15
N ALA A 224 6.03 2.77 -6.56
CA ALA A 224 7.41 3.12 -6.21
C ALA A 224 8.04 2.01 -5.34
N ALA A 225 7.36 1.56 -4.27
CA ALA A 225 7.76 0.48 -3.38
C ALA A 225 8.13 -0.80 -4.14
N SER A 226 7.23 -1.27 -5.00
CA SER A 226 7.48 -2.42 -5.87
C SER A 226 8.69 -2.20 -6.78
N THR A 227 8.74 -1.06 -7.46
CA THR A 227 9.83 -0.81 -8.42
C THR A 227 11.19 -0.67 -7.76
N ILE A 228 11.25 -0.18 -6.52
CA ILE A 228 12.46 -0.06 -5.72
C ILE A 228 12.90 -1.44 -5.24
N ARG A 229 12.02 -2.23 -4.64
CA ARG A 229 12.40 -3.52 -4.06
C ARG A 229 12.65 -4.59 -5.11
N GLN A 230 11.77 -4.67 -6.11
CA GLN A 230 11.77 -5.74 -7.10
C GLN A 230 12.55 -5.39 -8.36
N LEU A 231 12.32 -4.20 -8.93
CA LEU A 231 13.00 -3.77 -10.16
C LEU A 231 14.33 -3.04 -9.90
N LYS A 232 14.61 -2.67 -8.64
CA LYS A 232 15.74 -1.80 -8.26
C LYS A 232 15.77 -0.49 -9.06
N ARG A 233 14.59 -0.04 -9.53
CA ARG A 233 14.39 1.23 -10.25
C ARG A 233 14.74 2.36 -9.30
N THR A 234 15.35 3.43 -9.84
CA THR A 234 15.93 4.59 -9.11
C THR A 234 17.09 4.26 -8.16
N CYS A 235 17.30 2.98 -7.82
CA CYS A 235 18.38 2.54 -6.93
C CYS A 235 19.66 2.17 -7.70
N VAL A 236 19.54 1.56 -8.88
CA VAL A 236 20.68 1.10 -9.68
C VAL A 236 20.60 1.66 -11.09
N ALA A 237 21.72 2.20 -11.58
CA ALA A 237 21.83 2.67 -12.96
C ALA A 237 21.61 1.50 -13.94
N GLY A 238 20.75 1.69 -14.94
CA GLY A 238 20.44 0.65 -15.92
C GLY A 238 19.40 -0.38 -15.47
N ALA A 239 18.78 -0.21 -14.29
CA ALA A 239 17.63 -0.99 -13.88
C ALA A 239 16.51 -0.97 -14.94
N LEU A 240 15.87 -2.11 -15.15
CA LEU A 240 14.83 -2.25 -16.17
C LEU A 240 13.62 -1.36 -15.86
N ALA A 241 13.13 -0.67 -16.89
CA ALA A 241 11.88 0.06 -16.78
C ALA A 241 10.69 -0.94 -16.74
N PRO A 242 9.70 -0.71 -15.86
CA PRO A 242 8.40 -1.35 -15.94
C PRO A 242 7.76 -1.16 -17.31
N ALA A 243 6.93 -2.11 -17.73
CA ALA A 243 6.17 -1.99 -18.96
C ALA A 243 5.22 -0.79 -18.91
N ALA A 244 5.18 -0.01 -19.99
CA ALA A 244 4.29 1.14 -20.11
C ALA A 244 2.81 0.70 -20.14
N SER A 245 1.94 1.56 -19.62
CA SER A 245 0.48 1.41 -19.69
C SER A 245 0.03 1.20 -21.13
N ASN A 246 -0.77 0.16 -21.36
CA ASN A 246 -1.31 -0.15 -22.67
C ASN A 246 -2.64 -0.91 -22.55
N PRO A 247 -3.68 -0.33 -21.93
CA PRO A 247 -4.97 -1.00 -21.73
C PRO A 247 -5.70 -1.32 -23.05
N GLY A 248 -5.12 -0.95 -24.19
CA GLY A 248 -5.65 -1.07 -25.55
C GLY A 248 -6.10 -2.48 -25.97
N PRO A 249 -6.71 -2.56 -27.17
CA PRO A 249 -7.47 -3.72 -27.63
C PRO A 249 -6.61 -5.00 -27.79
N PRO A 250 -7.26 -6.18 -27.93
CA PRO A 250 -6.62 -7.48 -28.15
C PRO A 250 -5.60 -7.57 -29.30
N SER A 251 -5.63 -6.63 -30.24
CA SER A 251 -4.72 -6.57 -31.40
C SER A 251 -3.28 -6.20 -31.04
N ASN A 252 -3.00 -5.77 -29.81
CA ASN A 252 -1.63 -5.51 -29.36
C ASN A 252 -0.87 -6.83 -29.07
N ASN A 253 0.29 -7.02 -29.69
CA ASN A 253 1.19 -8.18 -29.49
C ASN A 253 1.94 -8.18 -28.14
N GLY A 254 1.62 -7.28 -27.21
CA GLY A 254 2.29 -7.13 -25.92
C GLY A 254 1.45 -7.60 -24.73
N PRO A 255 2.01 -7.54 -23.51
CA PRO A 255 1.22 -7.71 -22.30
C PRO A 255 0.17 -6.59 -22.21
N VAL A 256 -0.84 -6.79 -21.36
CA VAL A 256 -1.86 -5.81 -21.04
C VAL A 256 -1.50 -5.18 -19.70
N ILE A 257 -1.16 -3.90 -19.70
CA ILE A 257 -0.80 -3.14 -18.51
C ILE A 257 -1.93 -2.16 -18.23
N VAL A 258 -2.62 -2.38 -17.10
CA VAL A 258 -3.70 -1.52 -16.61
C VAL A 258 -3.20 -0.74 -15.41
N GLU A 259 -3.23 0.58 -15.53
CA GLU A 259 -2.89 1.49 -14.44
C GLU A 259 -4.12 1.88 -13.63
N ASN A 260 -3.93 1.89 -12.32
CA ASN A 260 -4.99 2.05 -11.33
C ASN A 260 -4.62 3.19 -10.37
N SER A 261 -5.59 4.03 -10.01
CA SER A 261 -5.35 5.22 -9.20
C SER A 261 -5.19 4.87 -7.72
N GLY A 262 -5.95 3.89 -7.22
CA GLY A 262 -5.93 3.38 -5.85
C GLY A 262 -5.62 1.88 -5.74
N SER A 263 -5.29 1.41 -4.53
CA SER A 263 -5.16 -0.04 -4.25
C SER A 263 -6.48 -0.78 -4.47
N GLY A 264 -7.61 -0.17 -4.13
CA GLY A 264 -8.94 -0.74 -4.42
C GLY A 264 -9.22 -0.86 -5.93
N ASP A 265 -8.67 0.02 -6.76
CA ASP A 265 -8.79 -0.08 -8.21
C ASP A 265 -7.96 -1.26 -8.74
N VAL A 266 -6.81 -1.57 -8.14
CA VAL A 266 -6.03 -2.79 -8.45
C VAL A 266 -6.84 -4.04 -8.11
N GLU A 267 -7.48 -4.07 -6.95
CA GLU A 267 -8.37 -5.17 -6.56
C GLU A 267 -9.55 -5.31 -7.55
N ALA A 268 -10.20 -4.20 -7.91
CA ALA A 268 -11.29 -4.19 -8.88
C ALA A 268 -10.82 -4.62 -10.29
N CYS A 269 -9.60 -4.26 -10.69
CA CYS A 269 -8.96 -4.71 -11.91
C CYS A 269 -8.79 -6.23 -11.88
N LEU A 270 -8.15 -6.78 -10.84
CA LEU A 270 -7.98 -8.23 -10.67
C LEU A 270 -9.33 -8.96 -10.66
N THR A 271 -10.32 -8.45 -9.91
CA THR A 271 -11.68 -9.00 -9.88
C THR A 271 -12.32 -9.00 -11.27
N SER A 272 -12.18 -7.92 -12.04
CA SER A 272 -12.76 -7.80 -13.38
C SER A 272 -12.14 -8.78 -14.39
N PHE A 273 -10.88 -9.17 -14.19
CA PHE A 273 -10.21 -10.20 -14.98
C PHE A 273 -10.50 -11.62 -14.45
N ASN A 274 -11.02 -11.76 -13.23
CA ASN A 274 -11.41 -13.06 -12.67
C ASN A 274 -12.90 -13.39 -12.95
N ASN A 275 -13.80 -12.39 -12.93
CA ASN A 275 -15.25 -12.52 -13.08
C ASN A 275 -15.83 -11.39 -13.95
N THR A 276 -16.75 -11.73 -14.84
CA THR A 276 -17.53 -10.92 -15.80
C THR A 276 -17.72 -9.40 -15.51
N GLY A 277 -16.65 -8.59 -15.63
CA GLY A 277 -16.69 -7.12 -15.46
C GLY A 277 -16.61 -6.34 -16.77
N ASN A 278 -16.12 -5.09 -16.74
CA ASN A 278 -15.87 -4.27 -17.95
C ASN A 278 -14.87 -4.93 -18.94
N PHE A 279 -14.12 -5.93 -18.46
CA PHE A 279 -13.23 -6.77 -19.26
C PHE A 279 -13.83 -8.16 -19.58
N ALA A 280 -15.12 -8.38 -19.38
CA ALA A 280 -15.82 -9.63 -19.71
C ALA A 280 -15.69 -9.99 -21.19
N SER A 281 -15.52 -9.00 -22.09
CA SER A 281 -15.22 -9.24 -23.51
C SER A 281 -13.85 -9.91 -23.75
N ARG A 282 -12.98 -9.93 -22.73
CA ARG A 282 -11.71 -10.67 -22.72
C ARG A 282 -11.84 -12.04 -22.05
N CYS A 283 -13.02 -12.38 -21.53
CA CYS A 283 -13.37 -13.75 -21.20
C CYS A 283 -13.87 -14.42 -22.50
N ALA A 284 -13.04 -15.26 -23.10
CA ALA A 284 -13.46 -16.10 -24.21
C ALA A 284 -14.24 -17.32 -23.68
N THR A 285 -14.76 -18.14 -24.59
CA THR A 285 -15.43 -19.43 -24.29
C THR A 285 -14.58 -20.36 -23.41
N ASN A 286 -13.26 -20.15 -23.36
CA ASN A 286 -12.29 -20.93 -22.56
C ASN A 286 -11.82 -20.22 -21.28
N GLY A 287 -12.57 -19.25 -20.76
CA GLY A 287 -12.29 -18.60 -19.47
C GLY A 287 -11.66 -17.20 -19.56
N CYS A 288 -11.70 -16.48 -18.44
CA CYS A 288 -11.15 -15.14 -18.31
C CYS A 288 -9.61 -15.13 -18.25
N THR A 289 -8.99 -14.04 -18.72
CA THR A 289 -7.54 -13.85 -18.67
C THR A 289 -7.00 -13.89 -17.25
N TRP A 290 -5.85 -14.55 -17.08
CA TRP A 290 -5.06 -14.48 -15.85
C TRP A 290 -4.41 -13.10 -15.67
N ALA A 291 -4.53 -12.55 -14.46
CA ALA A 291 -3.93 -11.27 -14.12
C ALA A 291 -3.15 -11.33 -12.80
N ILE A 292 -2.15 -10.46 -12.71
CA ILE A 292 -1.24 -10.28 -11.57
C ILE A 292 -1.17 -8.80 -11.24
N GLY A 293 -0.95 -8.48 -9.97
CA GLY A 293 -0.79 -7.11 -9.52
C GLY A 293 0.27 -6.99 -8.43
N GLN A 294 0.26 -5.83 -7.78
CA GLN A 294 1.06 -5.53 -6.60
C GLN A 294 0.15 -4.79 -5.63
N ASN A 295 0.18 -5.16 -4.36
CA ASN A 295 -0.59 -4.45 -3.35
C ASN A 295 0.04 -4.70 -1.98
N SER A 296 -0.25 -3.81 -1.03
CA SER A 296 0.09 -4.03 0.36
C SER A 296 -0.78 -5.14 0.95
N THR A 297 -0.24 -5.91 1.89
CA THR A 297 -0.95 -7.01 2.54
C THR A 297 -1.92 -6.55 3.64
N ASP A 298 -2.05 -5.23 3.85
CA ASP A 298 -3.15 -4.64 4.62
C ASP A 298 -4.51 -4.74 3.87
N ARG A 299 -4.50 -5.30 2.65
CA ARG A 299 -5.68 -5.59 1.84
C ARG A 299 -6.07 -7.06 1.96
N ILE A 300 -7.31 -7.34 2.35
CA ILE A 300 -7.85 -8.70 2.40
C ILE A 300 -8.85 -8.90 1.25
N PRO A 301 -8.73 -9.97 0.44
CA PRO A 301 -9.78 -10.36 -0.49
C PRO A 301 -11.08 -10.63 0.27
N SER A 302 -12.12 -9.82 0.05
CA SER A 302 -13.41 -9.96 0.76
C SER A 302 -14.58 -9.47 -0.11
N GLY A 303 -15.78 -10.00 0.15
CA GLY A 303 -16.99 -9.64 -0.61
C GLY A 303 -16.81 -9.87 -2.12
N ALA A 304 -17.21 -8.87 -2.93
CA ALA A 304 -16.99 -8.88 -4.37
C ALA A 304 -15.49 -8.92 -4.78
N ASN A 305 -14.57 -8.57 -3.88
CA ASN A 305 -13.12 -8.61 -4.08
C ASN A 305 -12.48 -9.94 -3.64
N ASN A 306 -13.26 -10.97 -3.31
CA ASN A 306 -12.73 -12.31 -2.99
C ASN A 306 -12.19 -13.08 -4.22
N ALA A 307 -11.80 -12.37 -5.28
CA ALA A 307 -11.50 -12.90 -6.60
C ALA A 307 -9.99 -12.96 -6.90
N TRP A 308 -9.16 -12.75 -5.89
CA TRP A 308 -7.70 -12.77 -6.00
C TRP A 308 -7.07 -13.29 -4.70
N ARG A 309 -5.81 -13.72 -4.77
CA ARG A 309 -5.00 -14.20 -3.63
C ARG A 309 -3.57 -13.68 -3.75
N PHE A 310 -2.91 -13.45 -2.63
CA PHE A 310 -1.46 -13.27 -2.62
C PHE A 310 -0.75 -14.60 -2.90
N VAL A 311 0.42 -14.54 -3.52
CA VAL A 311 1.34 -15.66 -3.69
C VAL A 311 2.66 -15.38 -2.95
N LYS A 312 3.40 -16.44 -2.65
CA LYS A 312 4.75 -16.34 -2.06
C LYS A 312 5.70 -15.68 -3.04
N LEU A 313 6.69 -14.97 -2.52
CA LEU A 313 7.82 -14.49 -3.31
C LEU A 313 9.09 -15.21 -2.85
N ASP A 314 9.85 -15.77 -3.79
CA ASP A 314 11.07 -16.55 -3.52
C ASP A 314 10.86 -17.68 -2.49
N GLY A 315 9.70 -18.34 -2.53
CA GLY A 315 9.33 -19.41 -1.61
C GLY A 315 8.83 -18.96 -0.24
N VAL A 316 8.83 -17.65 0.06
CA VAL A 316 8.50 -17.10 1.38
C VAL A 316 7.17 -16.34 1.32
N GLU A 317 6.29 -16.60 2.31
CA GLU A 317 5.02 -15.89 2.48
C GLU A 317 5.21 -14.50 3.12
N PRO A 318 4.38 -13.50 2.75
CA PRO A 318 4.50 -12.13 3.24
C PRO A 318 3.91 -11.95 4.64
N THR A 319 4.33 -12.73 5.63
CA THR A 319 3.87 -12.63 7.03
C THR A 319 4.72 -11.65 7.84
N PHE A 320 4.17 -11.14 8.94
CA PHE A 320 4.96 -10.34 9.88
C PHE A 320 6.18 -11.09 10.41
N GLU A 321 6.03 -12.38 10.72
CA GLU A 321 7.12 -13.21 11.22
C GLU A 321 8.24 -13.32 10.19
N ASN A 322 7.93 -13.58 8.91
CA ASN A 322 8.98 -13.68 7.88
C ASN A 322 9.66 -12.34 7.58
N VAL A 323 8.94 -11.23 7.71
CA VAL A 323 9.57 -9.90 7.62
C VAL A 323 10.45 -9.65 8.84
N ALA A 324 10.00 -9.98 10.05
CA ALA A 324 10.79 -9.84 11.26
C ALA A 324 12.04 -10.74 11.26
N ASN A 325 11.95 -11.93 10.67
CA ASN A 325 13.09 -12.84 10.46
C ASN A 325 14.03 -12.38 9.34
N GLY A 326 13.61 -11.43 8.50
CA GLY A 326 14.38 -10.97 7.34
C GLY A 326 14.29 -11.90 6.12
N SER A 327 13.52 -13.00 6.21
CA SER A 327 13.30 -13.95 5.12
C SER A 327 12.41 -13.39 4.01
N TYR A 328 11.47 -12.50 4.35
CA TYR A 328 10.63 -11.81 3.37
C TYR A 328 11.05 -10.35 3.20
N THR A 329 11.60 -10.00 2.04
CA THR A 329 12.27 -8.70 1.82
C THR A 329 11.45 -7.72 0.96
N PHE A 330 10.23 -8.10 0.57
CA PHE A 330 9.31 -7.19 -0.12
C PHE A 330 8.49 -6.37 0.89
N SER A 331 9.20 -5.64 1.72
CA SER A 331 8.68 -4.62 2.62
C SER A 331 9.38 -3.30 2.33
N VAL A 332 8.71 -2.17 2.61
CA VAL A 332 9.32 -0.85 2.53
C VAL A 332 8.92 0.02 3.71
N THR A 333 9.82 0.91 4.08
CA THR A 333 9.60 1.89 5.13
C THR A 333 8.83 3.09 4.57
N SER A 334 7.63 3.28 5.10
CA SER A 334 6.75 4.40 4.81
C SER A 334 7.16 5.64 5.60
N THR A 335 6.88 6.83 5.05
CA THR A 335 7.28 8.10 5.64
C THR A 335 6.10 9.01 5.95
N VAL A 336 6.24 9.76 7.04
CA VAL A 336 5.48 10.98 7.30
C VAL A 336 6.44 12.15 7.13
N GLN A 337 6.04 13.16 6.36
CA GLN A 337 6.88 14.32 6.11
C GLN A 337 6.06 15.60 6.19
N TRP A 338 6.71 16.69 6.59
CA TRP A 338 6.06 17.98 6.74
C TRP A 338 6.98 19.13 6.31
N LYS A 339 6.36 20.25 5.91
CA LYS A 339 7.10 21.50 5.65
C LYS A 339 7.71 22.03 6.96
N SER A 340 8.50 23.11 6.92
CA SER A 340 8.91 23.77 8.17
C SER A 340 7.68 24.29 8.93
N LEU A 341 7.35 23.63 10.05
CA LEU A 341 6.24 23.96 10.95
C LEU A 341 6.78 24.46 12.29
N ALA A 342 5.96 25.21 13.03
CA ALA A 342 6.27 25.70 14.37
C ALA A 342 5.03 25.69 15.28
N GLY A 343 5.25 25.79 16.60
CA GLY A 343 4.18 25.83 17.60
C GLY A 343 3.26 24.61 17.54
N ASP A 344 1.97 24.84 17.76
CA ASP A 344 0.94 23.78 17.82
C ASP A 344 0.90 22.90 16.56
N LYS A 345 1.19 23.47 15.37
CA LYS A 345 1.25 22.69 14.12
C LYS A 345 2.39 21.69 14.11
N LEU A 346 3.55 22.06 14.64
CA LEU A 346 4.68 21.13 14.76
C LEU A 346 4.39 20.06 15.82
N THR A 347 3.80 20.45 16.96
CA THR A 347 3.38 19.50 18.00
C THR A 347 2.39 18.48 17.45
N LEU A 348 1.38 18.93 16.70
CA LEU A 348 0.41 18.06 16.06
C LEU A 348 1.05 17.17 14.99
N ALA A 349 1.95 17.71 14.17
CA ALA A 349 2.66 16.94 13.15
C ALA A 349 3.49 15.80 13.77
N ASN A 350 4.26 16.12 14.81
CA ASN A 350 5.03 15.12 15.55
C ASN A 350 4.11 14.05 16.15
N ARG A 351 3.01 14.47 16.78
CA ARG A 351 2.05 13.53 17.37
C ARG A 351 1.44 12.59 16.32
N ILE A 352 0.99 13.12 15.17
CA ILE A 352 0.49 12.31 14.06
C ILE A 352 1.55 11.28 13.64
N ALA A 353 2.81 11.71 13.47
CA ALA A 353 3.89 10.82 13.05
C ALA A 353 4.19 9.72 14.08
N THR A 354 4.22 10.06 15.38
CA THR A 354 4.52 9.09 16.46
C THR A 354 3.36 8.14 16.72
N ASP A 355 2.12 8.62 16.67
CA ASP A 355 0.93 7.81 16.93
C ASP A 355 0.71 6.81 15.79
N ALA A 356 1.00 7.21 14.55
CA ALA A 356 0.96 6.32 13.37
C ALA A 356 1.92 5.13 13.45
N ALA A 357 3.01 5.30 14.20
CA ALA A 357 4.10 4.34 14.29
C ALA A 357 3.96 3.35 15.45
N GLN A 358 2.94 3.52 16.31
CA GLN A 358 2.78 2.74 17.52
C GLN A 358 2.44 1.26 17.22
N PRO A 359 3.14 0.29 17.82
CA PRO A 359 2.86 -1.13 17.63
C PRO A 359 1.41 -1.51 17.97
N SER A 360 0.83 -0.93 19.02
CA SER A 360 -0.57 -1.17 19.41
C SER A 360 -1.55 -0.77 18.30
N GLU A 361 -1.29 0.36 17.64
CA GLU A 361 -2.17 0.89 16.60
C GLU A 361 -2.09 0.07 15.32
N LEU A 362 -0.87 -0.32 14.95
CA LEU A 362 -0.63 -1.17 13.78
C LEU A 362 -1.16 -2.59 14.02
N GLY A 363 -0.97 -3.13 15.22
CA GLY A 363 -1.50 -4.42 15.63
C GLY A 363 -3.03 -4.47 15.69
N ALA A 364 -3.69 -3.34 16.00
CA ALA A 364 -5.15 -3.26 16.01
C ALA A 364 -5.77 -3.19 14.61
N ILE A 365 -5.01 -2.81 13.58
CA ILE A 365 -5.47 -2.77 12.18
C ILE A 365 -4.90 -3.89 11.31
N ARG A 366 -4.09 -4.79 11.90
CA ARG A 366 -3.47 -5.92 11.23
C ARG A 366 -4.47 -6.77 10.46
N LYS A 367 -3.98 -7.47 9.45
CA LYS A 367 -4.80 -8.33 8.60
C LYS A 367 -4.44 -9.78 8.83
N ILE A 368 -5.50 -10.57 9.06
CA ILE A 368 -5.40 -12.02 9.19
C ILE A 368 -5.74 -12.61 7.82
N HIS A 369 -4.75 -13.24 7.20
CA HIS A 369 -4.91 -13.98 5.95
C HIS A 369 -4.93 -15.48 6.22
N PRO A 370 -5.44 -16.31 5.28
CA PRO A 370 -5.36 -17.77 5.40
C PRO A 370 -3.94 -18.33 5.58
N TRP A 371 -2.92 -17.57 5.20
CA TRP A 371 -1.50 -17.92 5.28
C TRP A 371 -0.75 -17.23 6.43
N GLY A 372 -1.44 -16.44 7.27
CA GLY A 372 -0.85 -15.77 8.43
C GLY A 372 -1.21 -14.29 8.57
N GLU A 373 -0.67 -13.64 9.60
CA GLU A 373 -0.91 -12.23 9.87
C GLU A 373 0.09 -11.32 9.14
N SER A 374 -0.39 -10.19 8.62
CA SER A 374 0.41 -9.24 7.83
C SER A 374 -0.20 -7.84 7.80
N GLY A 375 0.45 -6.91 7.08
CA GLY A 375 0.01 -5.53 6.90
C GLY A 375 1.13 -4.54 7.20
N LEU A 376 0.97 -3.79 8.30
CA LEU A 376 1.89 -2.73 8.71
C LEU A 376 2.60 -3.13 10.01
N MET A 377 3.89 -2.81 10.13
CA MET A 377 4.72 -3.10 11.30
C MET A 377 5.40 -1.84 11.80
N ALA A 378 5.50 -1.68 13.12
CA ALA A 378 6.29 -0.61 13.72
C ALA A 378 7.78 -0.86 13.46
N LEU A 379 8.58 0.20 13.53
CA LEU A 379 10.03 0.12 13.30
C LEU A 379 10.76 0.14 14.64
N ALA A 380 11.64 -0.82 14.89
CA ALA A 380 12.47 -0.83 16.10
C ALA A 380 13.38 0.42 16.22
N GLU A 381 13.69 1.08 15.09
CA GLU A 381 14.43 2.35 15.04
C GLU A 381 13.71 3.50 15.75
N ASN A 382 12.38 3.41 15.89
CA ASN A 382 11.56 4.37 16.63
C ASN A 382 11.56 4.10 18.16
N GLY A 383 12.40 3.18 18.64
CA GLY A 383 12.57 2.87 20.05
C GLY A 383 11.68 1.73 20.56
N PHE A 384 10.86 1.13 19.71
CA PHE A 384 10.00 -0.01 20.08
C PHE A 384 10.80 -1.29 20.24
N ASN A 385 10.43 -2.10 21.23
CA ASN A 385 11.04 -3.42 21.41
C ASN A 385 10.41 -4.42 20.46
N VAL A 386 11.26 -5.23 19.83
CA VAL A 386 10.81 -6.40 19.08
C VAL A 386 10.56 -7.49 20.10
N SER A 387 9.31 -7.92 20.22
CA SER A 387 8.97 -9.10 21.01
C SER A 387 9.23 -10.32 20.14
N TYR A 388 10.45 -10.84 20.23
CA TYR A 388 10.87 -12.04 19.54
C TYR A 388 11.36 -13.06 20.56
N VAL A 389 10.57 -14.11 20.78
CA VAL A 389 11.05 -15.36 21.35
C VAL A 389 11.08 -16.35 20.18
N ALA A 390 12.10 -17.21 20.09
CA ALA A 390 12.22 -18.15 18.97
C ALA A 390 10.90 -18.93 18.77
N GLY A 391 10.27 -18.77 17.61
CA GLY A 391 8.98 -19.37 17.25
C GLY A 391 7.72 -18.63 17.74
N ASP A 392 7.84 -17.46 18.37
CA ASP A 392 6.70 -16.68 18.88
C ASP A 392 6.95 -15.17 18.66
N TYR A 393 6.63 -14.72 17.45
CA TYR A 393 6.59 -13.30 17.11
C TYR A 393 5.23 -12.72 17.52
N ASP A 394 5.24 -11.68 18.36
CA ASP A 394 4.00 -11.02 18.80
C ASP A 394 3.37 -10.22 17.65
N THR A 395 2.45 -10.85 16.93
CA THR A 395 1.72 -10.23 15.83
C THR A 395 0.69 -9.19 16.30
N THR A 396 0.38 -9.13 17.59
CA THR A 396 -0.52 -8.12 18.18
C THR A 396 0.19 -6.80 18.47
N LEU A 397 1.51 -6.81 18.54
CA LEU A 397 2.39 -5.65 18.63
C LEU A 397 3.48 -5.76 17.55
N PRO A 398 3.13 -5.69 16.26
CA PRO A 398 4.06 -6.00 15.20
C PRO A 398 5.19 -4.96 15.14
N VAL A 399 6.43 -5.36 15.41
CA VAL A 399 7.64 -4.54 15.27
C VAL A 399 8.69 -5.28 14.44
N THR A 400 9.20 -4.66 13.38
CA THR A 400 10.35 -5.19 12.63
C THR A 400 11.68 -4.73 13.27
N PRO A 401 12.68 -5.62 13.45
CA PRO A 401 14.03 -5.24 13.90
C PRO A 401 14.83 -4.53 12.81
N TRP A 402 14.34 -4.56 11.57
CA TRP A 402 15.05 -4.09 10.40
C TRP A 402 14.79 -2.61 10.12
N THR A 403 15.79 -1.94 9.56
CA THR A 403 15.69 -0.55 9.10
C THR A 403 16.41 -0.36 7.77
N HIS A 404 15.84 0.52 6.95
CA HIS A 404 16.42 1.03 5.70
C HIS A 404 17.20 2.33 5.93
N ARG A 405 17.41 2.74 7.19
CA ARG A 405 18.13 3.96 7.56
C ARG A 405 19.56 3.67 7.98
N THR A 406 20.51 4.31 7.33
CA THR A 406 21.89 4.42 7.81
C THR A 406 22.10 5.80 8.44
N THR A 407 22.23 6.82 7.59
CA THR A 407 22.20 8.24 7.94
C THR A 407 20.96 8.94 7.39
N VAL A 408 20.50 8.47 6.23
CA VAL A 408 19.28 8.89 5.55
C VAL A 408 18.45 7.65 5.28
N LEU A 409 17.13 7.77 5.37
CA LEU A 409 16.22 6.69 5.00
C LEU A 409 16.31 6.44 3.49
N SER A 410 16.53 5.19 3.10
CA SER A 410 16.56 4.78 1.70
C SER A 410 16.11 3.33 1.53
N ASN A 411 14.90 3.12 1.03
CA ASN A 411 14.35 1.82 0.66
C ASN A 411 15.12 1.15 -0.49
N CYS A 412 16.03 1.88 -1.16
CA CYS A 412 16.99 1.31 -2.10
C CYS A 412 18.07 0.45 -1.45
N LEU A 413 18.31 0.61 -0.16
CA LEU A 413 19.23 -0.22 0.59
C LEU A 413 18.56 -1.54 0.95
N GLU A 414 19.34 -2.59 1.14
CA GLU A 414 18.84 -3.77 1.83
C GLU A 414 18.64 -3.43 3.32
N PRO A 415 17.58 -3.98 3.95
CA PRO A 415 17.34 -3.76 5.36
C PRO A 415 18.52 -4.25 6.20
N THR A 416 18.86 -3.49 7.24
CA THR A 416 19.89 -3.86 8.22
C THR A 416 19.30 -3.83 9.62
N LEU A 417 19.91 -4.54 10.57
CA LEU A 417 19.44 -4.48 11.96
C LEU A 417 19.51 -3.05 12.49
N ALA A 418 18.44 -2.62 13.15
CA ALA A 418 18.44 -1.33 13.82
C ALA A 418 19.57 -1.29 14.88
N PRO A 419 20.24 -0.13 15.07
CA PRO A 419 21.33 0.00 16.03
C PRO A 419 20.95 -0.50 17.43
N GLY A 420 21.83 -1.31 18.03
CA GLY A 420 21.61 -1.86 19.37
C GLY A 420 20.63 -3.04 19.44
N ARG A 421 20.20 -3.59 18.29
CA ARG A 421 19.37 -4.80 18.22
C ARG A 421 20.19 -6.03 17.82
N THR A 422 19.75 -7.19 18.28
CA THR A 422 20.27 -8.50 17.87
C THR A 422 19.35 -9.09 16.80
N ALA A 423 19.92 -9.75 15.79
CA ALA A 423 19.10 -10.57 14.90
C ALA A 423 18.34 -11.62 15.72
N PRO A 424 17.12 -11.97 15.32
CA PRO A 424 16.55 -13.24 15.76
C PRO A 424 17.53 -14.34 15.38
N VAL A 425 18.04 -15.06 16.38
CA VAL A 425 18.90 -16.22 16.16
C VAL A 425 17.95 -17.36 15.83
N GLU A 426 17.96 -17.84 14.58
CA GLU A 426 17.38 -19.15 14.29
C GLU A 426 18.12 -20.18 15.14
N THR A 427 17.45 -20.69 16.17
CA THR A 427 17.86 -21.95 16.77
C THR A 427 17.53 -23.01 15.73
N THR A 428 18.55 -23.50 15.04
CA THR A 428 18.42 -24.67 14.17
C THR A 428 17.93 -25.85 15.01
N ASP A 429 16.65 -26.18 14.90
CA ASP A 429 16.11 -27.47 15.35
C ASP A 429 16.12 -28.48 14.19
#